data_AF-A0A261A498-F1
#
_entry.id   AF-A0A261A498-F1
#
_cell.length_a   1.000
_cell.length_b   1.000
_cell.length_c   1.000
_cell.angle_alpha   90.00
_cell.angle_beta   90.00
_cell.angle_gamma   90.00
#
_symmetry.space_group_name_H-M   'P 1'
#
loop_
_entity.id
_entity.type
_entity.pdbx_description
1 polymer ?
#
loop_
_entity_poly.entity_id
_entity_poly.type
_entity_poly.pdbx_seq_one_letter_code
_entity_poly.pdbx_strand_id
1 'polypeptide(L)'
;MFEDYVSQSETIQNVWKMFQNLSFLMTKNLNSRRIFETAMEYVMEEGTMIGYIEKCCLKVMGDLVDQMSPSDQLSIFDHRQTCRHLLDLLHNSYKQNRHEIYRLVLGILHKTVAQCPEVFVEMGGVWILIRHLKKFNYYDSLCMLRMLVTSKQQKIVQEMRKTDNVQRLVRFLQACANELDVSPNTYMIKEKTFILASILSEIIFYSKESHLKTIYWITVTRILREVLIKLSGAPTCSIDTTFFETYYETPRGKNLMETPIEYLKRNRDERGCCLYCLLQGV
;
A
#
# COMPACT_ATOMS: atom_id res chain seq x y z
N MET A 1 -9.49 16.40 -43.06
CA MET A 1 -10.65 17.19 -42.58
C MET A 1 -11.76 16.30 -42.01
N PHE A 2 -12.50 15.51 -42.80
CA PHE A 2 -13.55 14.63 -42.23
C PHE A 2 -13.00 13.51 -41.32
N GLU A 3 -11.84 12.93 -41.64
CA GLU A 3 -11.20 11.91 -40.78
C GLU A 3 -10.70 12.49 -39.45
N ASP A 4 -10.20 13.73 -39.45
CA ASP A 4 -9.74 14.42 -38.23
C ASP A 4 -10.89 14.67 -37.25
N TYR A 5 -12.08 15.04 -37.75
CA TYR A 5 -13.27 15.25 -36.92
C TYR A 5 -13.82 13.94 -36.33
N VAL A 6 -13.78 12.84 -37.08
CA VAL A 6 -14.21 11.52 -36.58
C VAL A 6 -13.25 11.02 -35.51
N SER A 7 -11.93 11.17 -35.71
CA SER A 7 -10.90 10.80 -34.74
C SER A 7 -10.96 11.64 -33.45
N GLN A 8 -11.22 12.95 -33.56
CA GLN A 8 -11.42 13.82 -32.40
C GLN A 8 -12.70 13.49 -31.64
N SER A 9 -13.80 13.21 -32.35
CA SER A 9 -15.07 12.79 -31.75
C SER A 9 -14.93 11.47 -30.96
N GLU A 10 -14.22 10.49 -31.52
CA GLU A 10 -13.94 9.22 -30.84
C GLU A 10 -13.06 9.41 -29.60
N THR A 11 -12.05 10.27 -29.69
CA THR A 11 -11.17 10.62 -28.56
C THR A 11 -11.95 11.27 -27.43
N ILE A 12 -12.80 12.25 -27.74
CA ILE A 12 -13.72 12.91 -26.78
C ILE A 12 -14.62 11.90 -26.10
N GLN A 13 -15.23 10.99 -26.87
CA GLN A 13 -16.10 9.94 -26.31
C GLN A 13 -15.34 8.98 -25.39
N ASN A 14 -14.10 8.62 -25.72
CA ASN A 14 -13.29 7.72 -24.93
C ASN A 14 -12.80 8.38 -23.63
N VAL A 15 -12.38 9.65 -23.67
CA VAL A 15 -12.07 10.43 -22.45
C VAL A 15 -13.33 10.54 -21.59
N TRP A 16 -14.48 10.87 -22.19
CA TRP A 16 -15.74 10.98 -21.46
C TRP A 16 -16.12 9.67 -20.76
N LYS A 17 -16.01 8.52 -21.45
CA LYS A 17 -16.26 7.19 -20.88
C LYS A 17 -15.39 6.89 -19.66
N MET A 18 -14.11 7.32 -19.66
CA MET A 18 -13.23 7.14 -18.50
C MET A 18 -13.71 7.89 -17.25
N PHE A 19 -14.40 9.01 -17.44
CA PHE A 19 -14.95 9.82 -16.35
C PHE A 19 -16.40 9.50 -16.01
N GLN A 20 -17.09 8.61 -16.73
CA GLN A 20 -18.50 8.22 -16.48
C GLN A 20 -18.75 7.51 -15.13
N ASN A 21 -17.74 7.36 -14.27
CA ASN A 21 -17.95 6.99 -12.88
C ASN A 21 -18.62 8.15 -12.14
N LEU A 22 -19.96 8.17 -12.19
CA LEU A 22 -20.84 9.24 -11.69
C LEU A 22 -20.47 9.71 -10.28
N SER A 23 -19.97 8.84 -9.41
CA SER A 23 -19.57 9.19 -8.05
C SER A 23 -18.40 10.16 -7.96
N PHE A 24 -17.46 10.13 -8.92
CA PHE A 24 -16.31 11.04 -8.98
C PHE A 24 -16.66 12.39 -9.61
N LEU A 25 -17.53 12.42 -10.63
CA LEU A 25 -17.94 13.69 -11.26
C LEU A 25 -19.00 14.46 -10.47
N MET A 26 -19.72 13.79 -9.57
CA MET A 26 -20.78 14.39 -8.75
C MET A 26 -20.26 14.92 -7.40
N THR A 27 -18.96 14.86 -7.14
CA THR A 27 -18.38 15.43 -5.93
C THR A 27 -18.57 16.93 -5.92
N LYS A 28 -19.04 17.46 -4.78
CA LYS A 28 -19.25 18.89 -4.60
C LYS A 28 -17.91 19.62 -4.81
N ASN A 29 -17.94 20.74 -5.55
CA ASN A 29 -16.77 21.58 -5.90
C ASN A 29 -15.81 21.04 -6.97
N LEU A 30 -16.06 19.88 -7.58
CA LEU A 30 -15.29 19.46 -8.76
C LEU A 30 -15.77 20.19 -10.03
N ASN A 31 -14.87 20.93 -10.66
CA ASN A 31 -15.12 21.53 -11.97
C ASN A 31 -14.94 20.49 -13.07
N SER A 32 -15.96 19.64 -13.28
CA SER A 32 -15.96 18.56 -14.27
C SER A 32 -15.53 18.99 -15.67
N ARG A 33 -15.85 20.23 -16.06
CA ARG A 33 -15.41 20.83 -17.32
C ARG A 33 -13.89 21.01 -17.36
N ARG A 34 -13.29 21.59 -16.32
CA ARG A 34 -11.83 21.77 -16.21
C ARG A 34 -11.10 20.42 -16.22
N ILE A 35 -11.65 19.42 -15.52
CA ILE A 35 -11.10 18.05 -15.49
C ILE A 35 -11.05 17.47 -16.90
N PHE A 36 -12.16 17.60 -17.64
CA PHE A 36 -12.26 17.10 -19.00
C PHE A 36 -11.31 17.85 -19.95
N GLU A 37 -11.26 19.19 -19.87
CA GLU A 37 -10.36 20.03 -20.67
C GLU A 37 -8.89 19.64 -20.43
N THR A 38 -8.46 19.50 -19.19
CA THR A 38 -7.09 19.08 -18.84
C THR A 38 -6.79 17.64 -19.29
N ALA A 39 -7.74 16.71 -19.17
CA ALA A 39 -7.55 15.35 -19.68
C ALA A 39 -7.43 15.34 -21.21
N MET A 40 -8.21 16.15 -21.91
CA MET A 40 -8.10 16.32 -23.36
C MET A 40 -6.75 16.93 -23.75
N GLU A 41 -6.26 17.97 -23.06
CA GLU A 41 -4.93 18.55 -23.29
C GLU A 41 -3.84 17.48 -23.21
N TYR A 42 -3.80 16.70 -22.13
CA TYR A 42 -2.84 15.60 -21.99
C TYR A 42 -2.96 14.53 -23.08
N VAL A 43 -4.18 14.17 -23.49
CA VAL A 43 -4.39 13.19 -24.56
C VAL A 43 -3.92 13.72 -25.91
N MET A 44 -4.10 15.01 -26.18
CA MET A 44 -3.62 15.62 -27.41
C MET A 44 -2.08 15.74 -27.43
N GLU A 45 -1.44 15.84 -26.27
CA GLU A 45 0.02 15.86 -26.12
C GLU A 45 0.67 14.47 -26.14
N GLU A 46 0.12 13.49 -25.41
CA GLU A 46 0.71 12.14 -25.28
C GLU A 46 0.22 11.15 -26.36
N GLY A 47 -0.94 11.38 -26.96
CA GLY A 47 -1.51 10.56 -28.04
C GLY A 47 -2.90 10.01 -27.77
N THR A 48 -3.61 9.66 -28.84
CA THR A 48 -5.05 9.33 -28.83
C THR A 48 -5.38 7.84 -28.75
N MET A 49 -4.38 6.94 -28.64
CA MET A 49 -4.69 5.52 -28.41
C MET A 49 -5.33 5.32 -27.04
N ILE A 50 -6.27 4.38 -26.94
CA ILE A 50 -7.05 4.11 -25.72
C ILE A 50 -6.19 3.92 -24.47
N GLY A 51 -5.02 3.28 -24.58
CA GLY A 51 -4.09 3.12 -23.45
C GLY A 51 -3.47 4.44 -22.95
N TYR A 52 -3.21 5.40 -23.84
CA TYR A 52 -2.75 6.75 -23.48
C TYR A 52 -3.89 7.57 -22.89
N ILE A 53 -5.11 7.44 -23.42
CA ILE A 53 -6.31 8.07 -22.86
C ILE A 53 -6.53 7.63 -21.40
N GLU A 54 -6.53 6.33 -21.13
CA GLU A 54 -6.70 5.78 -19.78
C GLU A 54 -5.63 6.32 -18.81
N LYS A 55 -4.36 6.35 -19.25
CA LYS A 55 -3.24 6.89 -18.49
C LYS A 55 -3.42 8.38 -18.17
N CYS A 56 -3.75 9.20 -19.17
CA CYS A 56 -3.90 10.65 -18.99
C CYS A 56 -5.05 10.96 -18.03
N CYS A 57 -6.19 10.28 -18.19
CA CYS A 57 -7.32 10.44 -17.29
C CYS A 57 -6.96 10.08 -15.84
N LEU A 58 -6.22 9.00 -15.61
CA LEU A 58 -5.77 8.60 -14.26
C LEU A 58 -4.77 9.58 -13.65
N LYS A 59 -3.85 10.15 -14.45
CA LYS A 59 -2.95 11.22 -13.99
C LYS A 59 -3.74 12.43 -13.52
N VAL A 60 -4.66 12.91 -14.35
CA VAL A 60 -5.54 14.04 -14.01
C VAL A 60 -6.35 13.76 -12.75
N MET A 61 -6.95 12.57 -12.61
CA MET A 61 -7.64 12.18 -11.38
C MET A 61 -6.70 12.22 -10.17
N GLY A 62 -5.48 11.70 -10.29
CA GLY A 62 -4.47 11.75 -9.24
C GLY A 62 -4.16 13.18 -8.79
N ASP A 63 -3.81 14.05 -9.74
CA ASP A 63 -3.40 15.44 -9.50
C ASP A 63 -4.54 16.27 -8.89
N LEU A 64 -5.77 16.06 -9.36
CA LEU A 64 -6.95 16.73 -8.81
C LEU A 64 -7.19 16.36 -7.36
N VAL A 65 -7.07 15.07 -7.02
CA VAL A 65 -7.23 14.64 -5.63
C VAL A 65 -6.16 15.28 -4.75
N ASP A 66 -4.91 15.46 -5.23
CA ASP A 66 -3.85 16.12 -4.45
C ASP A 66 -4.13 17.60 -4.17
N GLN A 67 -4.93 18.26 -5.01
CA GLN A 67 -5.31 19.66 -4.84
C GLN A 67 -6.56 19.85 -3.98
N MET A 68 -7.30 18.78 -3.70
CA MET A 68 -8.54 18.83 -2.90
C MET A 68 -8.27 18.98 -1.41
N SER A 69 -9.24 19.59 -0.72
CA SER A 69 -9.28 19.56 0.74
C SER A 69 -9.52 18.13 1.25
N PRO A 70 -9.04 17.77 2.46
CA PRO A 70 -9.31 16.45 3.04
C PRO A 70 -10.80 16.09 3.13
N SER A 71 -11.68 17.08 3.38
CA SER A 71 -13.13 16.88 3.40
C SER A 71 -13.71 16.51 2.03
N ASP A 72 -13.20 17.12 0.96
CA ASP A 72 -13.64 16.79 -0.40
C ASP A 72 -13.12 15.41 -0.81
N GLN A 73 -11.87 15.08 -0.48
CA GLN A 73 -11.32 13.74 -0.69
C GLN A 73 -12.15 12.67 0.02
N LEU A 74 -12.54 12.92 1.28
CA LEU A 74 -13.38 12.02 2.06
C LEU A 74 -14.71 11.74 1.34
N SER A 75 -15.35 12.78 0.81
CA SER A 75 -16.64 12.64 0.11
C SER A 75 -16.57 11.76 -1.16
N ILE A 76 -15.40 11.67 -1.79
CA ILE A 76 -15.14 10.77 -2.93
C ILE A 76 -14.86 9.36 -2.45
N PHE A 77 -13.95 9.23 -1.48
CA PHE A 77 -13.38 7.95 -1.09
C PHE A 77 -14.26 7.15 -0.13
N ASP A 78 -15.20 7.80 0.56
CA ASP A 78 -16.25 7.11 1.32
C ASP A 78 -17.24 6.36 0.40
N HIS A 79 -17.28 6.71 -0.89
CA HIS A 79 -18.14 6.04 -1.84
C HIS A 79 -17.58 4.66 -2.24
N ARG A 80 -18.14 3.59 -1.67
CA ARG A 80 -17.74 2.18 -1.90
C ARG A 80 -17.57 1.80 -3.37
N GLN A 81 -18.44 2.28 -4.26
CA GLN A 81 -18.34 1.97 -5.69
C GLN A 81 -17.08 2.57 -6.34
N THR A 82 -16.64 3.75 -5.88
CA THR A 82 -15.40 4.38 -6.36
C THR A 82 -14.21 3.51 -6.01
N CYS A 83 -14.13 3.08 -4.75
CA CYS A 83 -13.07 2.18 -4.29
C CYS A 83 -13.12 0.83 -5.04
N ARG A 84 -14.30 0.24 -5.25
CA ARG A 84 -14.46 -1.01 -6.00
C ARG A 84 -13.95 -0.90 -7.43
N HIS A 85 -14.36 0.14 -8.16
CA HIS A 85 -13.89 0.36 -9.53
C HIS A 85 -12.38 0.53 -9.62
N LEU A 86 -11.78 1.28 -8.69
CA LEU A 86 -10.32 1.43 -8.62
C LEU A 86 -9.62 0.10 -8.31
N LEU A 87 -10.17 -0.72 -7.41
CA LEU A 87 -9.63 -2.05 -7.10
C LEU A 87 -9.75 -3.03 -8.28
N ASP A 88 -10.86 -3.01 -9.01
CA ASP A 88 -11.05 -3.80 -10.23
C ASP A 88 -10.04 -3.40 -11.31
N LEU A 89 -9.84 -2.09 -11.49
CA LEU A 89 -8.87 -1.55 -12.42
C LEU A 89 -7.43 -1.90 -12.02
N LEU A 90 -7.10 -1.84 -10.73
CA LEU A 90 -5.82 -2.28 -10.19
C LEU A 90 -5.59 -3.76 -10.48
N HIS A 91 -6.60 -4.60 -10.24
CA HIS A 91 -6.52 -6.05 -10.47
C HIS A 91 -6.41 -6.43 -11.94
N ASN A 92 -7.15 -5.75 -12.82
CA ASN A 92 -7.05 -5.95 -14.26
C ASN A 92 -5.68 -5.52 -14.80
N SER A 93 -5.16 -4.39 -14.32
CA SER A 93 -3.82 -3.91 -14.66
C SER A 93 -2.73 -4.88 -14.18
N TYR A 94 -2.92 -5.49 -13.01
CA TYR A 94 -2.05 -6.56 -12.51
C TYR A 94 -2.06 -7.79 -13.44
N LYS A 95 -3.24 -8.25 -13.84
CA LYS A 95 -3.40 -9.42 -14.73
C LYS A 95 -2.76 -9.20 -16.10
N GLN A 96 -2.92 -8.00 -16.64
CA GLN A 96 -2.46 -7.61 -17.98
C GLN A 96 -1.03 -7.07 -18.01
N ASN A 97 -0.30 -7.07 -16.89
CA ASN A 97 1.05 -6.51 -16.79
C ASN A 97 1.15 -5.02 -17.18
N ARG A 98 0.11 -4.21 -16.92
CA ARG A 98 0.08 -2.77 -17.22
C ARG A 98 0.69 -1.95 -16.06
N HIS A 99 2.03 -1.96 -15.99
CA HIS A 99 2.80 -1.38 -14.86
C HIS A 99 2.48 0.10 -14.57
N GLU A 100 2.40 0.94 -15.59
CA GLU A 100 2.17 2.37 -15.41
C GLU A 100 0.76 2.65 -14.88
N ILE A 101 -0.26 2.03 -15.48
CA ILE A 101 -1.66 2.12 -15.01
C ILE A 101 -1.77 1.60 -13.58
N TYR A 102 -1.15 0.45 -13.28
CA TYR A 102 -1.12 -0.11 -11.93
C TYR A 102 -0.58 0.90 -10.91
N ARG A 103 0.54 1.57 -11.23
CA ARG A 103 1.16 2.57 -10.35
C ARG A 103 0.23 3.78 -10.12
N LEU A 104 -0.39 4.30 -11.17
CA LEU A 104 -1.32 5.44 -11.07
C LEU A 104 -2.53 5.10 -10.19
N VAL A 105 -3.14 3.94 -10.42
CA VAL A 105 -4.30 3.49 -9.64
C VAL A 105 -3.92 3.22 -8.19
N LEU A 106 -2.76 2.60 -7.95
CA LEU A 106 -2.26 2.39 -6.59
C LEU A 106 -2.03 3.72 -5.85
N GLY A 107 -1.51 4.74 -6.55
CA GLY A 107 -1.35 6.08 -6.00
C GLY A 107 -2.67 6.73 -5.58
N ILE A 108 -3.75 6.54 -6.35
CA ILE A 108 -5.09 7.02 -5.97
C ILE A 108 -5.63 6.21 -4.77
N LEU A 109 -5.50 4.88 -4.79
CA LEU A 109 -5.95 4.01 -3.69
C LEU A 109 -5.19 4.25 -2.39
N HIS A 110 -3.93 4.68 -2.45
CA HIS A 110 -3.18 5.10 -1.27
C HIS A 110 -3.89 6.24 -0.53
N LYS A 111 -4.53 7.16 -1.26
CA LYS A 111 -5.31 8.26 -0.68
C LYS A 111 -6.61 7.74 -0.07
N THR A 112 -7.25 6.76 -0.70
CA THR A 112 -8.39 6.04 -0.10
C THR A 112 -7.99 5.38 1.23
N VAL A 113 -6.84 4.71 1.30
CA VAL A 113 -6.33 4.12 2.55
C VAL A 113 -6.02 5.18 3.61
N ALA A 114 -5.53 6.35 3.22
CA ALA A 114 -5.23 7.43 4.16
C ALA A 114 -6.51 8.08 4.75
N GLN A 115 -7.57 8.23 3.95
CA GLN A 115 -8.79 8.95 4.34
C GLN A 115 -9.90 8.03 4.87
N CYS A 116 -10.15 6.90 4.18
CA CYS A 116 -11.25 5.96 4.44
C CYS A 116 -10.74 4.51 4.42
N PRO A 117 -9.83 4.11 5.33
CA PRO A 117 -9.23 2.78 5.31
C PRO A 117 -10.25 1.64 5.43
N GLU A 118 -11.38 1.86 6.11
CA GLU A 118 -12.46 0.90 6.28
C GLU A 118 -13.12 0.57 4.94
N VAL A 119 -13.37 1.57 4.09
CA VAL A 119 -13.98 1.36 2.76
C VAL A 119 -13.06 0.52 1.88
N PHE A 120 -11.75 0.81 1.92
CA PHE A 120 -10.74 0.02 1.21
C PHE A 120 -10.74 -1.45 1.64
N VAL A 121 -10.81 -1.68 2.96
CA VAL A 121 -10.82 -3.02 3.55
C VAL A 121 -12.12 -3.76 3.22
N GLU A 122 -13.28 -3.11 3.38
CA GLU A 122 -14.61 -3.66 3.06
C GLU A 122 -14.72 -4.10 1.60
N MET A 123 -14.10 -3.36 0.68
CA MET A 123 -14.10 -3.69 -0.75
C MET A 123 -13.06 -4.76 -1.15
N GLY A 124 -12.36 -5.36 -0.18
CA GLY A 124 -11.42 -6.46 -0.41
C GLY A 124 -9.99 -6.02 -0.76
N GLY A 125 -9.65 -4.74 -0.55
CA GLY A 125 -8.35 -4.17 -0.92
C GLY A 125 -7.14 -4.88 -0.29
N VAL A 126 -7.26 -5.33 0.97
CA VAL A 126 -6.20 -6.09 1.67
C VAL A 126 -5.81 -7.35 0.90
N TRP A 127 -6.81 -8.16 0.54
CA TRP A 127 -6.58 -9.41 -0.18
C TRP A 127 -5.97 -9.16 -1.57
N ILE A 128 -6.42 -8.11 -2.25
CA ILE A 128 -5.90 -7.70 -3.57
C ILE A 128 -4.42 -7.30 -3.45
N LEU A 129 -4.05 -6.41 -2.51
CA LEU A 129 -2.67 -5.98 -2.32
C LEU A 129 -1.74 -7.15 -1.99
N ILE A 130 -2.13 -8.01 -1.03
CA ILE A 130 -1.35 -9.18 -0.64
C ILE A 130 -1.15 -10.12 -1.84
N ARG A 131 -2.19 -10.32 -2.66
CA ARG A 131 -2.10 -11.14 -3.88
C ARG A 131 -1.13 -10.55 -4.90
N HIS A 132 -1.01 -9.23 -4.96
CA HIS A 132 -0.21 -8.54 -5.96
C HIS A 132 1.28 -8.41 -5.61
N LEU A 133 1.69 -8.73 -4.37
CA LEU A 133 3.08 -8.57 -3.88
C LEU A 133 4.14 -9.28 -4.75
N LYS A 134 3.77 -10.30 -5.52
CA LYS A 134 4.73 -11.12 -6.29
C LYS A 134 5.26 -10.47 -7.58
N LYS A 135 4.50 -9.61 -8.25
CA LYS A 135 4.86 -9.13 -9.61
C LYS A 135 5.29 -7.67 -9.70
N PHE A 136 4.58 -6.77 -9.02
CA PHE A 136 4.80 -5.33 -9.15
C PHE A 136 5.55 -4.82 -7.93
N ASN A 137 6.30 -3.72 -8.11
CA ASN A 137 7.12 -3.08 -7.08
C ASN A 137 6.35 -2.92 -5.76
N TYR A 138 6.43 -3.95 -4.93
CA TYR A 138 5.49 -4.21 -3.85
C TYR A 138 5.80 -3.35 -2.62
N TYR A 139 6.79 -2.46 -2.70
CA TYR A 139 7.11 -1.50 -1.66
C TYR A 139 5.88 -0.66 -1.31
N ASP A 140 5.25 -0.02 -2.30
CA ASP A 140 4.07 0.83 -2.06
C ASP A 140 2.89 0.02 -1.51
N SER A 141 2.66 -1.19 -2.05
CA SER A 141 1.65 -2.11 -1.52
C SER A 141 1.92 -2.51 -0.06
N LEU A 142 3.18 -2.76 0.30
CA LEU A 142 3.59 -3.06 1.67
C LEU A 142 3.43 -1.84 2.57
N CYS A 143 3.76 -0.63 2.11
CA CYS A 143 3.52 0.61 2.84
C CYS A 143 2.03 0.80 3.15
N MET A 144 1.15 0.57 2.17
CA MET A 144 -0.31 0.63 2.39
C MET A 144 -0.79 -0.43 3.38
N LEU A 145 -0.32 -1.68 3.25
CA LEU A 145 -0.67 -2.75 4.21
C LEU A 145 -0.17 -2.43 5.63
N ARG A 146 1.00 -1.81 5.75
CA ARG A 146 1.52 -1.30 7.04
C ARG A 146 0.62 -0.23 7.59
N MET A 147 0.26 0.80 6.82
CA MET A 147 -0.66 1.87 7.25
C MET A 147 -1.96 1.29 7.80
N LEU A 148 -2.54 0.32 7.10
CA LEU A 148 -3.76 -0.36 7.51
C LEU A 148 -3.61 -1.07 8.86
N VAL A 149 -2.57 -1.89 9.05
CA VAL A 149 -2.42 -2.61 10.32
C VAL A 149 -2.06 -1.68 11.48
N THR A 150 -1.32 -0.59 11.22
CA THR A 150 -0.95 0.42 12.23
C THR A 150 -2.09 1.37 12.60
N SER A 151 -3.20 1.37 11.85
CA SER A 151 -4.39 2.17 12.20
C SER A 151 -5.04 1.75 13.52
N LYS A 152 -4.69 0.56 14.04
CA LYS A 152 -5.23 -0.05 15.27
C LYS A 152 -6.74 -0.29 15.23
N GLN A 153 -7.39 -0.10 14.08
CA GLN A 153 -8.82 -0.32 13.92
C GLN A 153 -9.14 -1.81 13.90
N GLN A 154 -10.05 -2.24 14.78
CA GLN A 154 -10.32 -3.65 15.02
C GLN A 154 -10.78 -4.40 13.75
N LYS A 155 -11.64 -3.81 12.92
CA LYS A 155 -12.12 -4.42 11.66
C LYS A 155 -10.98 -4.68 10.68
N ILE A 156 -10.04 -3.74 10.58
CA ILE A 156 -8.90 -3.82 9.67
C ILE A 156 -7.93 -4.91 10.13
N VAL A 157 -7.60 -4.92 11.42
CA VAL A 157 -6.75 -5.97 11.99
C VAL A 157 -7.38 -7.35 11.82
N GLN A 158 -8.71 -7.47 11.99
CA GLN A 158 -9.43 -8.73 11.74
C GLN A 158 -9.31 -9.20 10.28
N GLU A 159 -9.41 -8.30 9.30
CA GLU A 159 -9.21 -8.64 7.89
C GLU A 159 -7.77 -9.09 7.62
N MET A 160 -6.79 -8.35 8.14
CA MET A 160 -5.36 -8.68 8.01
C MET A 160 -5.02 -10.05 8.61
N ARG A 161 -5.71 -10.42 9.71
CA ARG A 161 -5.50 -11.68 10.44
C ARG A 161 -6.15 -12.90 9.77
N LYS A 162 -7.00 -12.73 8.74
CA LYS A 162 -7.57 -13.90 8.04
C LYS A 162 -6.46 -14.86 7.60
N THR A 163 -6.66 -16.15 7.85
CA THR A 163 -5.64 -17.19 7.65
C THR A 163 -5.01 -17.14 6.25
N ASP A 164 -5.83 -16.93 5.21
CA ASP A 164 -5.36 -16.81 3.83
C ASP A 164 -4.42 -15.62 3.60
N ASN A 165 -4.71 -14.47 4.24
CA ASN A 165 -3.91 -13.26 4.14
C ASN A 165 -2.56 -13.47 4.85
N VAL A 166 -2.59 -13.96 6.09
CA VAL A 166 -1.39 -14.26 6.88
C VAL A 166 -0.52 -15.31 6.19
N GLN A 167 -1.10 -16.39 5.67
CA GLN A 167 -0.35 -17.44 4.99
C GLN A 167 0.38 -16.90 3.76
N ARG A 168 -0.23 -16.00 2.99
CA ARG A 168 0.42 -15.36 1.83
C ARG A 168 1.54 -14.42 2.25
N LEU A 169 1.31 -13.60 3.29
CA LEU A 169 2.35 -12.72 3.85
C LEU A 169 3.56 -13.52 4.35
N VAL A 170 3.33 -14.64 5.04
CA VAL A 170 4.42 -15.52 5.52
C VAL A 170 5.18 -16.16 4.36
N ARG A 171 4.50 -16.68 3.33
CA ARG A 171 5.17 -17.20 2.13
C ARG A 171 6.01 -16.12 1.45
N PHE A 172 5.51 -14.89 1.42
CA PHE A 172 6.22 -13.76 0.84
C PHE A 172 7.43 -13.34 1.70
N LEU A 173 7.32 -13.42 3.03
CA LEU A 173 8.40 -13.17 3.97
C LEU A 173 9.53 -14.18 3.79
N GLN A 174 9.21 -15.46 3.65
CA GLN A 174 10.20 -16.50 3.39
C GLN A 174 10.90 -16.29 2.04
N ALA A 175 10.16 -15.89 1.00
CA ALA A 175 10.75 -15.55 -0.30
C ALA A 175 11.75 -14.39 -0.18
N CYS A 176 11.35 -13.29 0.47
CA CYS A 176 12.23 -12.14 0.71
C CYS A 176 13.46 -12.54 1.54
N ALA A 177 13.26 -13.35 2.58
CA ALA A 177 14.35 -13.82 3.43
C ALA A 177 15.36 -14.68 2.66
N ASN A 178 14.92 -15.52 1.73
CA ASN A 178 15.82 -16.30 0.88
C ASN A 178 16.63 -15.40 -0.06
N GLU A 179 16.04 -14.32 -0.56
CA GLU A 179 16.75 -13.36 -1.43
C GLU A 179 17.80 -12.51 -0.69
N LEU A 180 17.70 -12.36 0.64
CA LEU A 180 18.67 -11.60 1.44
C LEU A 180 20.10 -12.12 1.34
N ASP A 181 20.29 -13.43 1.12
CA ASP A 181 21.63 -14.05 1.08
C ASP A 181 22.30 -13.93 -0.29
N VAL A 182 21.53 -13.67 -1.35
CA VAL A 182 21.98 -13.90 -2.73
C VAL A 182 21.93 -12.62 -3.58
N SER A 183 21.16 -11.60 -3.15
CA SER A 183 20.92 -10.44 -4.00
C SER A 183 22.00 -9.35 -3.90
N PRO A 184 22.47 -8.82 -5.05
CA PRO A 184 23.37 -7.67 -5.10
C PRO A 184 22.68 -6.36 -4.68
N ASN A 185 21.34 -6.30 -4.67
CA ASN A 185 20.57 -5.13 -4.24
C ASN A 185 20.01 -5.34 -2.82
N THR A 186 20.92 -5.60 -1.88
CA THR A 186 20.59 -6.05 -0.52
C THR A 186 19.79 -5.00 0.26
N TYR A 187 19.98 -3.71 0.00
CA TYR A 187 19.29 -2.63 0.73
C TYR A 187 17.77 -2.67 0.52
N MET A 188 17.32 -2.67 -0.75
CA MET A 188 15.90 -2.65 -1.09
C MET A 188 15.18 -3.91 -0.58
N ILE A 189 15.82 -5.08 -0.66
CA ILE A 189 15.24 -6.33 -0.15
C ILE A 189 15.18 -6.32 1.38
N LYS A 190 16.21 -5.82 2.07
CA LYS A 190 16.19 -5.64 3.53
C LYS A 190 15.04 -4.75 3.98
N GLU A 191 14.87 -3.60 3.33
CA GLU A 191 13.79 -2.66 3.66
C GLU A 191 12.41 -3.29 3.47
N LYS A 192 12.18 -3.94 2.33
CA LYS A 192 10.94 -4.66 2.05
C LYS A 192 10.66 -5.79 3.04
N THR A 193 11.68 -6.59 3.35
CA THR A 193 11.58 -7.68 4.34
C THR A 193 11.23 -7.11 5.72
N PHE A 194 11.83 -5.98 6.10
CA PHE A 194 11.55 -5.31 7.37
C PHE A 194 10.10 -4.80 7.46
N ILE A 195 9.59 -4.16 6.40
CA ILE A 195 8.19 -3.71 6.37
C ILE A 195 7.23 -4.90 6.50
N LEU A 196 7.51 -6.00 5.81
CA LEU A 196 6.69 -7.20 5.90
C LEU A 196 6.74 -7.86 7.28
N ALA A 197 7.93 -7.93 7.88
CA ALA A 197 8.11 -8.43 9.23
C ALA A 197 7.37 -7.57 10.27
N SER A 198 7.39 -6.25 10.11
CA SER A 198 6.64 -5.33 10.98
C SER A 198 5.13 -5.49 10.81
N ILE A 199 4.60 -5.66 9.59
CA ILE A 199 3.17 -5.98 9.38
C ILE A 199 2.78 -7.26 10.14
N LEU A 200 3.55 -8.34 10.00
CA LEU A 200 3.26 -9.60 10.69
C LEU A 200 3.38 -9.47 12.22
N SER A 201 4.34 -8.67 12.70
CA SER A 201 4.51 -8.39 14.14
C SER A 201 3.28 -7.69 14.72
N GLU A 202 2.76 -6.67 14.03
CA GLU A 202 1.54 -5.95 14.44
C GLU A 202 0.32 -6.88 14.47
N ILE A 203 0.16 -7.76 13.48
CA ILE A 203 -0.93 -8.75 13.46
C ILE A 203 -0.85 -9.68 14.68
N ILE A 204 0.34 -10.14 15.04
CA ILE A 204 0.57 -11.01 16.21
C ILE A 204 0.27 -10.23 17.50
N PHE A 205 0.78 -9.00 17.63
CA PHE A 205 0.59 -8.16 18.81
C PHE A 205 -0.89 -7.91 19.11
N TYR A 206 -1.69 -7.63 18.07
CA TYR A 206 -3.14 -7.41 18.22
C TYR A 206 -3.97 -8.71 18.21
N SER A 207 -3.33 -9.88 18.28
CA SER A 207 -4.02 -11.15 18.41
C SER A 207 -4.21 -11.56 19.87
N LYS A 208 -5.38 -12.13 20.18
CA LYS A 208 -5.61 -12.71 21.50
C LYS A 208 -4.66 -13.88 21.73
N GLU A 209 -4.15 -14.00 22.95
CA GLU A 209 -3.23 -15.07 23.35
C GLU A 209 -3.76 -16.47 23.02
N SER A 210 -5.07 -16.69 23.20
CA SER A 210 -5.73 -17.96 22.87
C SER A 210 -5.60 -18.36 21.39
N HIS A 211 -5.53 -17.40 20.46
CA HIS A 211 -5.31 -17.69 19.04
C HIS A 211 -3.84 -18.06 18.74
N LEU A 212 -2.91 -17.44 19.47
CA LEU A 212 -1.47 -17.65 19.27
C LEU A 212 -0.99 -19.03 19.70
N LYS A 213 -1.75 -19.72 20.58
CA LYS A 213 -1.45 -21.09 21.07
C LYS A 213 -1.68 -22.19 20.04
N THR A 214 -2.22 -21.88 18.87
CA THR A 214 -2.41 -22.88 17.80
C THR A 214 -1.10 -23.20 17.09
N ILE A 215 -0.94 -24.43 16.60
CA ILE A 215 0.25 -24.87 15.84
C ILE A 215 0.55 -23.94 14.65
N TYR A 216 -0.50 -23.42 14.01
CA TYR A 216 -0.40 -22.46 12.92
C TYR A 216 0.33 -21.19 13.36
N TRP A 217 -0.15 -20.52 14.41
CA TRP A 217 0.43 -19.25 14.88
C TRP A 217 1.81 -19.43 15.51
N ILE A 218 2.08 -20.57 16.15
CA ILE A 218 3.42 -20.95 16.62
C ILE A 218 4.39 -21.00 15.42
N THR A 219 3.98 -21.63 14.32
CA THR A 219 4.78 -21.72 13.10
C THR A 219 5.03 -20.35 12.47
N VAL A 220 4.00 -19.52 12.35
CA VAL A 220 4.10 -18.13 11.84
C VAL A 220 5.11 -17.33 12.65
N THR A 221 4.99 -17.40 13.98
CA THR A 221 5.85 -16.65 14.91
C THR A 221 7.30 -17.13 14.84
N ARG A 222 7.53 -18.44 14.70
CA ARG A 222 8.87 -19.01 14.51
C ARG A 222 9.53 -18.51 13.22
N ILE A 223 8.81 -18.53 12.09
CA ILE A 223 9.32 -18.04 10.81
C ILE A 223 9.68 -16.54 10.92
N LEU A 224 8.79 -15.74 11.52
CA LEU A 224 9.03 -14.32 11.71
C LEU A 224 10.31 -14.08 12.53
N ARG A 225 10.51 -14.84 13.62
CA ARG A 225 11.71 -14.76 14.45
C ARG A 225 12.98 -15.09 13.67
N GLU A 226 12.99 -16.18 12.90
CA GLU A 226 14.14 -16.59 12.08
C GLU A 226 14.53 -15.48 11.08
N VAL A 227 13.55 -14.83 10.44
CA VAL A 227 13.80 -13.73 9.50
C VAL A 227 14.28 -12.46 10.19
N LEU A 228 13.75 -12.12 11.36
CA LEU A 228 14.22 -10.96 12.14
C LEU A 228 15.67 -11.13 12.61
N ILE A 229 16.06 -12.33 13.06
CA ILE A 229 17.46 -12.65 13.40
C ILE A 229 18.36 -12.46 12.17
N LYS A 230 17.91 -12.92 11.00
CA LYS A 230 18.63 -12.75 9.75
C LYS A 230 18.80 -11.28 9.34
N LEU A 231 17.79 -10.45 9.59
CA LEU A 231 17.84 -9.01 9.33
C LEU A 231 18.77 -8.25 10.29
N SER A 232 18.75 -8.61 11.58
CA SER A 232 19.54 -7.92 12.63
C SER A 232 20.98 -8.40 12.71
N GLY A 233 21.26 -9.64 12.31
CA GLY A 233 22.56 -10.29 12.49
C GLY A 233 22.86 -10.69 13.95
N ALA A 234 21.89 -10.60 14.86
CA ALA A 234 22.07 -10.89 16.29
C ALA A 234 21.18 -12.07 16.75
N PRO A 235 21.74 -13.06 17.50
CA PRO A 235 21.02 -14.28 17.88
C PRO A 235 19.98 -14.10 19.01
N THR A 236 19.96 -12.96 19.71
CA THR A 236 19.13 -12.70 20.89
C THR A 236 18.70 -11.23 20.93
N CYS A 237 17.41 -10.92 20.71
CA CYS A 237 16.88 -9.57 20.86
C CYS A 237 15.71 -9.54 21.87
N SER A 238 15.80 -8.61 22.83
CA SER A 238 14.74 -8.12 23.72
C SER A 238 14.12 -6.82 23.16
N ILE A 239 12.95 -6.36 23.64
CA ILE A 239 12.03 -5.53 22.84
C ILE A 239 11.58 -4.28 23.59
N ASP A 240 11.64 -3.14 22.87
CA ASP A 240 11.07 -1.85 23.27
C ASP A 240 10.16 -1.30 22.15
N THR A 241 8.90 -1.00 22.47
CA THR A 241 7.88 -0.46 21.55
C THR A 241 7.94 1.05 21.38
N THR A 242 8.70 1.78 22.23
CA THR A 242 8.85 3.24 22.12
C THR A 242 9.60 3.70 20.87
N PHE A 243 10.29 2.79 20.17
CA PHE A 243 10.92 3.05 18.86
C PHE A 243 9.93 3.52 17.80
N PHE A 244 8.75 2.89 17.73
CA PHE A 244 7.75 3.21 16.71
C PHE A 244 7.09 4.57 16.99
N GLU A 245 6.94 4.93 18.25
CA GLU A 245 6.38 6.22 18.69
C GLU A 245 7.41 7.35 18.47
N THR A 246 8.67 7.15 18.90
CA THR A 246 9.69 8.22 18.87
C THR A 246 10.16 8.58 17.45
N TYR A 247 10.34 7.61 16.55
CA TYR A 247 10.87 7.89 15.20
C TYR A 247 9.79 8.37 14.22
N TYR A 248 8.53 7.95 14.40
CA TYR A 248 7.46 8.23 13.44
C TYR A 248 6.43 9.28 13.92
N GLU A 249 6.36 9.62 15.21
CA GLU A 249 5.60 10.79 15.69
C GLU A 249 6.41 12.09 15.60
N THR A 250 7.70 12.03 15.23
CA THR A 250 8.48 13.23 14.93
C THR A 250 8.08 13.77 13.56
N PRO A 251 7.55 15.01 13.45
CA PRO A 251 7.14 15.60 12.17
C PRO A 251 8.30 15.62 11.18
N ARG A 252 8.05 15.22 9.91
CA ARG A 252 9.00 15.41 8.80
C ARG A 252 9.40 16.89 8.76
N GLY A 253 10.62 17.20 9.20
CA GLY A 253 11.09 18.58 9.34
C GLY A 253 12.22 18.78 10.35
N LYS A 254 12.41 17.87 11.31
CA LYS A 254 13.71 17.76 11.99
C LYS A 254 14.62 16.85 11.16
N ASN A 255 15.77 17.37 10.74
CA ASN A 255 16.83 16.60 10.09
C ASN A 255 17.22 15.41 10.98
N LEU A 256 16.61 14.25 10.75
CA LEU A 256 17.10 12.98 11.26
C LEU A 256 18.31 12.64 10.37
N MET A 257 19.49 13.05 10.82
CA MET A 257 20.80 12.75 10.21
C MET A 257 21.15 11.24 10.26
N GLU A 258 20.24 10.40 10.75
CA GLU A 258 20.46 9.00 11.08
C GLU A 258 19.33 8.15 10.50
N THR A 259 19.67 7.07 9.80
CA THR A 259 18.69 6.11 9.26
C THR A 259 18.12 5.21 10.36
N PRO A 260 16.94 4.58 10.17
CA PRO A 260 16.39 3.62 11.14
C PRO A 260 17.36 2.48 11.48
N ILE A 261 18.22 2.09 10.54
CA ILE A 261 19.24 1.04 10.73
C ILE A 261 20.41 1.55 11.60
N GLU A 262 20.82 2.80 11.44
CA GLU A 262 21.88 3.42 12.24
C GLU A 262 21.41 3.68 13.67
N TYR A 263 20.16 4.13 13.85
CA TYR A 263 19.52 4.27 15.16
C TYR A 263 19.44 2.93 15.91
N LEU A 264 19.07 1.85 15.21
CA LEU A 264 19.03 0.49 15.75
C LEU A 264 20.43 -0.03 16.14
N LYS A 265 21.46 0.32 15.37
CA LYS A 265 22.86 -0.04 15.68
C LYS A 265 23.43 0.75 16.87
N ARG A 266 23.02 2.02 17.05
CA ARG A 266 23.51 2.90 18.13
C ARG A 266 22.90 2.57 19.49
N ASN A 267 21.60 2.29 19.54
CA ASN A 267 20.91 1.94 20.80
C ASN A 267 21.08 0.45 21.19
N ARG A 268 21.93 -0.28 20.46
CA ARG A 268 22.34 -1.67 20.70
C ARG A 268 22.94 -1.88 22.09
N ASP A 269 23.68 -0.90 22.60
CA ASP A 269 24.53 -1.06 23.79
C ASP A 269 23.96 -0.38 25.04
N GLU A 270 23.09 0.65 24.91
CA GLU A 270 22.55 1.39 26.07
C GLU A 270 21.18 0.92 26.55
N ARG A 271 20.33 0.34 25.69
CA ARG A 271 18.93 -0.02 26.03
C ARG A 271 18.37 -1.29 25.38
N GLY A 272 19.20 -2.17 24.83
CA GLY A 272 18.77 -3.52 24.41
C GLY A 272 17.53 -3.57 23.50
N CYS A 273 17.35 -2.59 22.61
CA CYS A 273 16.14 -2.43 21.79
C CYS A 273 16.14 -3.30 20.52
N CYS A 274 15.18 -4.23 20.32
CA CYS A 274 14.52 -4.49 19.01
C CYS A 274 13.36 -5.55 19.01
N LEU A 275 12.16 -5.17 18.53
CA LEU A 275 11.09 -5.96 17.83
C LEU A 275 10.48 -7.29 18.42
N TYR A 276 9.40 -7.13 19.21
CA TYR A 276 8.52 -8.10 19.92
C TYR A 276 8.91 -9.10 21.08
N CYS A 277 8.40 -8.87 22.33
CA CYS A 277 8.46 -9.74 23.54
C CYS A 277 7.12 -10.45 23.80
N LEU A 278 6.93 -11.70 23.34
CA LEU A 278 5.87 -12.66 23.84
C LEU A 278 6.35 -14.11 23.85
N LEU A 279 7.58 -14.42 23.44
CA LEU A 279 8.03 -15.81 23.36
C LEU A 279 8.71 -16.33 24.64
N GLN A 280 8.40 -15.78 25.80
CA GLN A 280 8.82 -16.35 27.08
C GLN A 280 7.66 -16.92 27.92
N GLY A 281 6.57 -17.34 27.28
CA GLY A 281 5.43 -17.89 28.02
C GLY A 281 4.56 -18.93 27.30
N VAL A 282 4.98 -19.48 26.15
CA VAL A 282 4.36 -20.67 25.53
C VAL A 282 5.45 -21.57 24.96
#